data_AF-A0A4R6VTT3-F1
#
_entry.id   AF-A0A4R6VTT3-F1
#
_cell.length_a   1.000
_cell.length_b   1.000
_cell.length_c   1.000
_cell.angle_alpha   90.00
_cell.angle_beta   90.00
_cell.angle_gamma   90.00
#
_symmetry.space_group_name_H-M   'P 1'
#
loop_
_entity.id
_entity.type
_entity.pdbx_description
1 polymer ?
#
loop_
_entity_poly.entity_id
_entity_poly.type
_entity_poly.pdbx_seq_one_letter_code
_entity_poly.pdbx_strand_id
1 'polypeptide(L)'
;MNLLETISAMRAAGVSAETILEVVERVENERLAKQRARKAKCLNNKKSGNVPDVTERAEREKHSADECENAKPLKNMDSGNVPNVPVVTVEQKEKENSPHTPQKKNKNILYNPPKSPRKSIADRYGDEGDPIFSNFLNTVWSHRWRDGDNRKNAFKAFAKLKDADKQACRDALPKAKAKAVQTDNQFRPMMASWINRNGWEEISSQATTQATETDWQGRIEYFNKTGVWAQSWGPKPGEHGCKAPSHLTAPKGEAA
;
A
#
# COMPACT_ATOMS: atom_id res chain seq x y z
N MET A 1 -22.57 -15.58 1.25
CA MET A 1 -23.68 -15.42 0.30
C MET A 1 -23.80 -13.94 -0.03
N ASN A 2 -23.70 -13.55 -1.30
CA ASN A 2 -23.75 -12.16 -1.71
C ASN A 2 -25.21 -11.66 -1.66
N LEU A 3 -25.45 -10.42 -1.21
CA LEU A 3 -26.79 -9.83 -1.17
C LEU A 3 -27.42 -9.81 -2.58
N LEU A 4 -26.62 -9.58 -3.61
CA LEU A 4 -27.05 -9.59 -5.01
C LEU A 4 -27.50 -10.97 -5.49
N GLU A 5 -26.79 -12.04 -5.11
CA GLU A 5 -27.19 -13.41 -5.42
C GLU A 5 -28.53 -13.76 -4.76
N THR A 6 -28.73 -13.30 -3.52
CA THR A 6 -29.96 -13.52 -2.76
C THR A 6 -31.14 -12.79 -3.40
N ILE A 7 -30.96 -11.53 -3.81
CA ILE A 7 -31.99 -10.76 -4.52
C ILE A 7 -32.33 -11.43 -5.87
N SER A 8 -31.32 -11.88 -6.61
CA SER A 8 -31.54 -12.57 -7.90
C SER A 8 -32.33 -13.87 -7.72
N ALA A 9 -31.98 -14.68 -6.71
CA ALA A 9 -32.70 -15.91 -6.38
C ALA A 9 -34.15 -15.65 -5.96
N MET A 10 -34.41 -14.61 -5.15
CA MET A 10 -35.78 -14.23 -4.75
C MET A 10 -36.62 -13.78 -5.94
N ARG A 11 -36.04 -13.03 -6.88
CA ARG A 11 -36.73 -12.67 -8.14
C ARG A 11 -37.04 -13.88 -8.99
N ALA A 12 -36.10 -14.82 -9.13
CA ALA A 12 -36.31 -16.06 -9.87
C ALA A 12 -37.41 -16.94 -9.25
N ALA A 13 -37.60 -16.85 -7.93
CA ALA A 13 -38.67 -17.54 -7.20
C ALA A 13 -40.03 -16.82 -7.23
N GLY A 14 -40.14 -15.68 -7.93
CA GLY A 14 -41.40 -14.92 -8.05
C GLY A 14 -41.80 -14.16 -6.77
N VAL A 15 -40.85 -13.91 -5.87
CA VAL A 15 -41.10 -13.09 -4.66
C VAL A 15 -41.39 -11.64 -5.08
N SER A 16 -42.40 -11.02 -4.46
CA SER A 16 -42.76 -9.64 -4.77
C SER A 16 -41.63 -8.67 -4.44
N ALA A 17 -41.59 -7.54 -5.16
CA ALA A 17 -40.57 -6.52 -4.93
C ALA A 17 -40.62 -5.93 -3.50
N GLU A 18 -41.82 -5.80 -2.93
CA GLU A 18 -42.04 -5.32 -1.56
C GLU A 18 -41.39 -6.25 -0.53
N THR A 19 -41.63 -7.56 -0.64
CA THR A 19 -41.01 -8.55 0.26
C THR A 19 -39.48 -8.58 0.09
N ILE A 20 -38.96 -8.37 -1.13
CA ILE A 20 -37.51 -8.26 -1.35
C ILE A 20 -36.94 -7.05 -0.62
N LEU A 21 -37.61 -5.89 -0.67
CA LEU A 21 -37.18 -4.68 0.02
C LEU A 21 -37.16 -4.86 1.55
N GLU A 22 -38.18 -5.48 2.12
CA GLU A 22 -38.22 -5.77 3.56
C GLU A 22 -37.06 -6.67 4.02
N VAL A 23 -36.70 -7.67 3.20
CA VAL A 23 -35.56 -8.56 3.47
C VAL A 23 -34.24 -7.78 3.41
N VAL A 24 -34.07 -6.92 2.40
CA VAL A 24 -32.86 -6.08 2.27
C VAL A 24 -32.73 -5.14 3.46
N GLU A 25 -33.81 -4.45 3.82
CA GLU A 25 -33.83 -3.53 4.96
C GLU A 25 -33.49 -4.26 6.28
N ARG A 26 -34.03 -5.46 6.50
CA ARG A 26 -33.71 -6.29 7.67
C ARG A 26 -32.21 -6.64 7.73
N VAL A 27 -31.63 -7.05 6.60
CA VAL A 27 -30.20 -7.41 6.53
C VAL A 27 -29.31 -6.19 6.78
N GLU A 28 -29.64 -5.03 6.22
CA GLU A 28 -28.91 -3.78 6.47
C GLU A 28 -29.00 -3.33 7.93
N ASN A 29 -30.20 -3.39 8.50
CA ASN A 29 -30.43 -3.07 9.91
C ASN A 29 -29.63 -4.00 10.85
N GLU A 30 -29.59 -5.30 10.56
CA GLU A 30 -28.76 -6.24 11.32
C GLU A 30 -27.26 -5.92 11.18
N ARG A 31 -26.81 -5.57 9.97
CA ARG A 31 -25.41 -5.17 9.73
C ARG A 31 -25.05 -3.92 10.53
N LEU A 32 -25.92 -2.90 10.53
CA LEU A 32 -25.74 -1.67 11.29
C LEU A 32 -25.77 -1.94 12.80
N ALA A 33 -26.67 -2.81 13.29
CA ALA A 33 -26.72 -3.22 14.68
C ALA A 33 -25.41 -3.89 15.13
N LYS A 34 -24.88 -4.82 14.32
CA LYS A 34 -23.58 -5.46 14.58
C LYS A 34 -22.43 -4.45 14.60
N GLN A 35 -22.42 -3.47 13.69
CA GLN A 35 -21.41 -2.39 13.70
C GLN A 35 -21.51 -1.50 14.95
N ARG A 36 -22.72 -1.10 15.35
CA ARG A 36 -22.97 -0.34 16.57
C ARG A 36 -22.51 -1.11 17.82
N ALA A 37 -22.81 -2.40 17.90
CA ALA A 37 -22.38 -3.26 19.00
C ALA A 37 -20.84 -3.38 19.08
N ARG A 38 -20.16 -3.53 17.94
CA ARG A 38 -18.69 -3.53 17.89
C ARG A 38 -18.11 -2.19 18.37
N LYS A 39 -18.66 -1.07 17.89
CA LYS A 39 -18.22 0.27 18.31
C LYS A 39 -18.44 0.51 19.80
N ALA A 40 -19.58 0.06 20.34
CA ALA A 40 -19.88 0.14 21.77
C ALA A 40 -18.90 -0.71 22.60
N LYS A 41 -18.57 -1.93 22.17
CA LYS A 41 -17.53 -2.76 22.82
C LYS A 41 -16.16 -2.08 22.82
N CYS A 42 -15.74 -1.49 21.70
CA CYS A 42 -14.49 -0.74 21.62
C CYS A 42 -14.47 0.47 22.58
N LEU A 43 -15.58 1.21 22.68
CA LEU A 43 -15.70 2.35 23.59
C LEU A 43 -15.67 1.91 25.06
N ASN A 44 -16.34 0.81 25.41
CA ASN A 44 -16.32 0.27 26.76
C ASN A 44 -14.92 -0.23 27.16
N ASN A 45 -14.24 -0.98 26.29
CA ASN A 45 -12.85 -1.42 26.55
C ASN A 45 -11.89 -0.22 26.74
N LYS A 46 -12.11 0.86 25.99
CA LYS A 46 -11.35 2.11 26.15
C LYS A 46 -11.64 2.80 27.49
N LYS A 47 -12.90 2.78 27.94
CA LYS A 47 -13.33 3.43 29.19
C LYS A 47 -12.93 2.64 30.43
N SER A 48 -12.90 1.31 30.35
CA SER A 48 -12.55 0.45 31.48
C SER A 48 -11.06 0.39 31.80
N GLY A 49 -10.21 1.15 31.09
CA GLY A 49 -8.75 1.09 31.24
C GLY A 49 -8.17 -0.30 30.92
N ASN A 50 -9.00 -1.20 30.40
CA ASN A 50 -8.67 -2.60 30.15
C ASN A 50 -8.21 -2.74 28.70
N VAL A 51 -7.29 -1.87 28.30
CA VAL A 51 -6.41 -2.14 27.16
C VAL A 51 -5.31 -2.99 27.78
N PRO A 52 -5.33 -4.34 27.64
CA PRO A 52 -4.14 -5.10 27.99
C PRO A 52 -3.01 -4.46 27.21
N ASP A 53 -2.00 -4.00 27.95
CA ASP A 53 -0.83 -3.39 27.36
C ASP A 53 -0.31 -4.36 26.31
N VAL A 54 -0.21 -3.90 25.06
CA VAL A 54 0.11 -4.78 23.91
C VAL A 54 1.49 -5.41 24.10
N THR A 55 2.30 -4.84 25.00
CA THR A 55 3.56 -5.35 25.52
C THR A 55 3.44 -6.63 26.36
N GLU A 56 2.42 -6.78 27.21
CA GLU A 56 2.27 -7.98 28.08
C GLU A 56 1.84 -9.24 27.31
N ARG A 57 1.09 -9.09 26.20
CA ARG A 57 0.68 -10.25 25.39
C ARG A 57 1.86 -10.85 24.61
N ALA A 58 2.82 -10.02 24.19
CA ALA A 58 4.04 -10.47 23.52
C ALA A 58 5.04 -11.14 24.49
N GLU A 59 5.03 -10.78 25.77
CA GLU A 59 5.87 -11.42 26.79
C GLU A 59 5.30 -12.75 27.28
N ARG A 60 3.97 -12.89 27.35
CA ARG A 60 3.33 -14.16 27.74
C ARG A 60 3.44 -15.27 26.70
N GLU A 61 3.51 -14.92 25.41
CA GLU A 61 3.80 -15.89 24.34
C GLU A 61 5.29 -16.26 24.24
N LYS A 62 6.21 -15.41 24.71
CA LYS A 62 7.63 -15.77 24.85
C LYS A 62 7.87 -16.73 26.02
N HIS A 63 7.25 -16.48 27.18
CA HIS A 63 7.43 -17.34 28.35
C HIS A 63 6.85 -18.75 28.23
N SER A 64 5.88 -18.98 27.33
CA SER A 64 5.33 -20.32 27.09
C SER A 64 6.14 -21.16 26.08
N ALA A 65 7.07 -20.54 25.34
CA ALA A 65 7.93 -21.25 24.40
C ALA A 65 9.25 -21.73 25.04
N ASP A 66 9.70 -21.05 26.10
CA ASP A 66 10.96 -21.36 26.78
C ASP A 66 10.87 -22.55 27.78
N GLU A 67 9.67 -23.05 28.09
CA GLU A 67 9.50 -24.19 29.01
C GLU A 67 9.56 -25.58 28.34
N CYS A 68 9.73 -25.65 27.01
CA CYS A 68 9.87 -26.93 26.29
C CYS A 68 11.30 -27.28 25.81
N GLU A 69 12.30 -26.41 25.98
CA GLU A 69 13.64 -26.62 25.37
C GLU A 69 14.84 -26.65 26.34
N ASN A 70 14.64 -26.83 27.65
CA ASN A 70 15.78 -26.93 28.57
C ASN A 70 16.10 -28.37 29.03
N ALA A 71 16.42 -29.22 28.04
CA ALA A 71 17.28 -30.39 28.23
C ALA A 71 18.68 -30.07 27.67
N LYS A 72 19.60 -29.79 28.61
CA LYS A 72 21.08 -29.68 28.52
C LYS A 72 21.74 -30.61 27.46
N PRO A 73 22.93 -30.28 26.87
CA PRO A 73 24.16 -30.14 27.67
C PRO A 73 25.25 -29.15 27.23
N LEU A 74 25.98 -28.70 28.27
CA LEU A 74 27.32 -28.14 28.29
C LEU A 74 28.24 -28.56 27.14
N LYS A 75 28.97 -27.60 26.57
CA LYS A 75 30.45 -27.64 26.48
C LYS A 75 31.08 -26.37 25.90
N ASN A 76 32.19 -26.02 26.55
CA ASN A 76 33.43 -25.41 26.05
C ASN A 76 33.53 -23.88 25.94
N MET A 77 34.35 -23.40 26.87
CA MET A 77 35.13 -22.16 26.85
C MET A 77 36.04 -22.12 25.62
N ASP A 78 36.18 -20.94 24.99
CA ASP A 78 37.49 -20.41 24.67
C ASP A 78 37.47 -18.89 24.51
N SER A 79 38.63 -18.29 24.73
CA SER A 79 38.88 -16.92 25.17
C SER A 79 39.54 -16.07 24.09
N GLY A 80 39.37 -14.75 24.21
CA GLY A 80 40.21 -13.70 23.59
C GLY A 80 39.67 -13.16 22.26
N ASN A 81 39.87 -11.91 21.85
CA ASN A 81 40.73 -10.82 22.31
C ASN A 81 40.44 -9.58 21.42
N VAL A 82 40.00 -8.44 21.99
CA VAL A 82 40.32 -7.01 21.61
C VAL A 82 39.87 -6.48 20.21
N PRO A 83 39.72 -5.16 19.89
CA PRO A 83 39.93 -3.91 20.67
C PRO A 83 38.76 -2.89 20.71
N ASN A 84 38.80 -2.11 21.80
CA ASN A 84 38.66 -0.66 21.94
C ASN A 84 38.45 0.18 20.65
N VAL A 85 37.34 0.92 20.56
CA VAL A 85 37.04 1.90 19.50
C VAL A 85 37.07 3.31 20.09
N PRO A 86 37.78 4.28 19.47
CA PRO A 86 37.97 5.61 20.03
C PRO A 86 36.72 6.49 19.93
N VAL A 87 36.50 7.26 21.01
CA VAL A 87 35.58 8.39 21.09
C VAL A 87 36.04 9.49 20.14
N VAL A 88 35.24 9.78 19.12
CA VAL A 88 35.44 10.92 18.23
C VAL A 88 34.69 12.13 18.79
N THR A 89 35.44 13.05 19.37
CA THR A 89 35.01 14.41 19.71
C THR A 89 34.80 15.20 18.42
N VAL A 90 33.58 15.67 18.18
CA VAL A 90 33.26 16.55 17.04
C VAL A 90 33.46 18.01 17.45
N GLU A 91 34.47 18.64 16.85
CA GLU A 91 34.74 20.08 16.90
C GLU A 91 33.53 20.90 16.42
N GLN A 92 33.12 21.86 17.24
CA GLN A 92 32.22 22.94 16.86
C GLN A 92 33.02 23.97 16.04
N LYS A 93 32.77 24.02 14.73
CA LYS A 93 33.30 25.06 13.85
C LYS A 93 32.36 26.27 13.87
N GLU A 94 32.80 27.32 14.57
CA GLU A 94 32.24 28.67 14.47
C GLU A 94 32.22 29.13 13.01
N LYS A 95 31.07 29.62 12.54
CA LYS A 95 30.95 30.30 11.25
C LYS A 95 31.05 31.80 11.48
N GLU A 96 32.13 32.36 10.96
CA GLU A 96 32.38 33.80 10.81
C GLU A 96 31.20 34.51 10.12
N ASN A 97 30.85 35.65 10.73
CA ASN A 97 29.99 36.68 10.16
C ASN A 97 30.64 37.29 8.92
N SER A 98 29.96 37.21 7.78
CA SER A 98 30.36 37.91 6.56
C SER A 98 29.61 39.26 6.43
N PRO A 99 30.28 40.35 6.01
CA PRO A 99 29.71 41.69 6.05
C PRO A 99 28.68 41.96 4.93
N HIS A 100 27.61 42.65 5.32
CA HIS A 100 26.55 43.18 4.46
C HIS A 100 27.09 44.03 3.32
N THR A 101 26.81 43.63 2.08
CA THR A 101 26.93 44.48 0.89
C THR A 101 25.61 45.26 0.69
N PRO A 102 25.62 46.60 0.52
CA PRO A 102 24.42 47.38 0.29
C PRO A 102 23.88 47.15 -1.13
N GLN A 103 22.69 46.53 -1.23
CA GLN A 103 21.97 46.34 -2.49
C GLN A 103 21.43 47.68 -3.02
N LYS A 104 21.85 48.05 -4.24
CA LYS A 104 21.31 49.18 -5.01
C LYS A 104 19.84 48.91 -5.37
N LYS A 105 18.94 49.78 -4.89
CA LYS A 105 17.50 49.76 -5.19
C LYS A 105 17.26 50.25 -6.62
N ASN A 106 17.11 49.34 -7.57
CA ASN A 106 16.62 49.67 -8.91
C ASN A 106 15.08 49.72 -8.88
N LYS A 107 14.52 50.93 -8.81
CA LYS A 107 13.07 51.18 -8.86
C LYS A 107 12.63 51.23 -10.32
N ASN A 108 12.33 50.08 -10.90
CA ASN A 108 11.51 50.03 -12.12
C ASN A 108 10.15 49.46 -11.72
N ILE A 109 9.21 50.36 -11.39
CA ILE A 109 7.84 50.04 -10.97
C ILE A 109 7.05 49.72 -12.25
N LEU A 110 7.23 48.50 -12.75
CA LEU A 110 6.29 47.88 -13.68
C LEU A 110 5.08 47.42 -12.85
N TYR A 111 3.89 47.88 -13.21
CA TYR A 111 2.63 47.58 -12.53
C TYR A 111 2.37 46.07 -12.57
N ASN A 112 2.85 45.34 -11.55
CA ASN A 112 2.51 43.95 -11.35
C ASN A 112 1.17 43.91 -10.60
N PRO A 113 0.09 43.34 -11.18
CA PRO A 113 -1.15 43.18 -10.46
C PRO A 113 -0.89 42.41 -9.15
N PRO A 114 -1.58 42.76 -8.05
CA PRO A 114 -1.38 42.12 -6.76
C PRO A 114 -1.61 40.62 -6.95
N LYS A 115 -0.52 39.84 -6.88
CA LYS A 115 -0.59 38.38 -6.86
C LYS A 115 -1.48 38.05 -5.67
N SER A 116 -2.68 37.53 -5.95
CA SER A 116 -3.58 37.08 -4.89
C SER A 116 -2.77 36.18 -3.96
N PRO A 117 -2.87 36.36 -2.63
CA PRO A 117 -2.08 35.59 -1.69
C PRO A 117 -2.38 34.11 -1.93
N ARG A 118 -1.42 33.40 -2.54
CA ARG A 118 -1.57 31.98 -2.80
C ARG A 118 -1.58 31.33 -1.43
N LYS A 119 -2.79 30.94 -0.96
CA LYS A 119 -2.97 30.12 0.24
C LYS A 119 -1.93 29.01 0.21
N SER A 120 -1.20 28.83 1.31
CA SER A 120 -0.18 27.79 1.39
C SER A 120 -0.85 26.43 1.18
N ILE A 121 -0.12 25.43 0.69
CA ILE A 121 -0.66 24.07 0.50
C ILE A 121 -1.26 23.53 1.81
N ALA A 122 -0.75 23.95 2.97
CA ALA A 122 -1.29 23.55 4.26
C ALA A 122 -2.68 24.13 4.55
N ASP A 123 -2.98 25.34 4.04
CA ASP A 123 -4.25 26.06 4.23
C ASP A 123 -5.34 25.61 3.26
N ARG A 124 -4.94 24.97 2.15
CA ARG A 124 -5.88 24.40 1.17
C ARG A 124 -6.46 23.05 1.61
N TYR A 125 -5.86 22.41 2.60
CA TYR A 125 -6.35 21.12 3.06
C TYR A 125 -7.70 21.26 3.77
N GLY A 126 -8.70 20.52 3.28
CA GLY A 126 -10.05 20.55 3.83
C GLY A 126 -10.98 21.57 3.18
N ASP A 127 -10.49 22.34 2.20
CA ASP A 127 -11.35 23.12 1.32
C ASP A 127 -11.96 22.19 0.27
N GLU A 128 -13.23 21.81 0.46
CA GLU A 128 -13.96 20.95 -0.47
C GLU A 128 -14.14 21.60 -1.85
N GLY A 129 -14.03 22.93 -1.92
CA GLY A 129 -14.04 23.68 -3.16
C GLY A 129 -12.73 23.65 -3.94
N ASP A 130 -11.63 23.14 -3.36
CA ASP A 130 -10.36 22.99 -4.09
C ASP A 130 -10.43 21.77 -5.02
N PRO A 131 -10.39 21.96 -6.36
CA PRO A 131 -10.45 20.86 -7.31
C PRO A 131 -9.28 19.88 -7.15
N ILE A 132 -8.13 20.34 -6.64
CA ILE A 132 -6.97 19.48 -6.38
C ILE A 132 -7.26 18.54 -5.21
N PHE A 133 -7.91 19.06 -4.15
CA PHE A 133 -8.28 18.26 -3.00
C PHE A 133 -9.39 17.25 -3.34
N SER A 134 -10.43 17.69 -4.04
CA SER A 134 -11.51 16.80 -4.51
C SER A 134 -10.97 15.69 -5.42
N ASN A 135 -10.11 16.03 -6.39
CA ASN A 135 -9.44 15.04 -7.24
C ASN A 135 -8.60 14.05 -6.41
N PHE A 136 -7.82 14.54 -5.43
CA PHE A 136 -7.07 13.68 -4.52
C PHE A 136 -7.97 12.71 -3.75
N LEU A 137 -9.15 13.13 -3.28
CA LEU A 137 -10.06 12.24 -2.57
C LEU A 137 -10.56 11.09 -3.45
N ASN A 138 -10.92 11.40 -4.69
CA ASN A 138 -11.52 10.43 -5.60
C ASN A 138 -10.49 9.48 -6.20
N THR A 139 -9.31 10.00 -6.56
CA THR A 139 -8.29 9.22 -7.29
C THR A 139 -7.24 8.62 -6.40
N VAL A 140 -6.83 9.29 -5.32
CA VAL A 140 -5.71 8.84 -4.48
C VAL A 140 -6.24 8.21 -3.20
N TRP A 141 -7.08 8.94 -2.46
CA TRP A 141 -7.53 8.54 -1.13
C TRP A 141 -8.44 7.30 -1.11
N SER A 142 -9.17 7.06 -2.20
CA SER A 142 -9.98 5.85 -2.42
C SER A 142 -9.13 4.56 -2.43
N HIS A 143 -7.83 4.66 -2.72
CA HIS A 143 -6.89 3.55 -2.71
C HIS A 143 -6.11 3.37 -1.40
N ARG A 144 -6.50 4.03 -0.30
CA ARG A 144 -5.84 3.80 1.00
C ARG A 144 -5.91 2.32 1.42
N TRP A 145 -4.86 1.84 2.07
CA TRP A 145 -4.71 0.44 2.51
C TRP A 145 -4.62 0.26 4.02
N ARG A 146 -4.64 1.34 4.79
CA ARG A 146 -4.55 1.31 6.25
C ARG A 146 -5.63 2.18 6.89
N ASP A 147 -6.24 1.64 7.95
CA ASP A 147 -7.08 2.43 8.85
C ASP A 147 -6.20 3.27 9.78
N GLY A 148 -6.47 4.58 9.84
CA GLY A 148 -5.66 5.53 10.60
C GLY A 148 -4.63 6.31 9.78
N ASP A 149 -4.57 6.14 8.45
CA ASP A 149 -3.78 7.03 7.61
C ASP A 149 -4.23 8.49 7.78
N ASN A 150 -3.25 9.40 7.93
CA ASN A 150 -3.54 10.82 8.06
C ASN A 150 -3.73 11.46 6.68
N ARG A 151 -5.00 11.68 6.33
CA ARG A 151 -5.43 12.30 5.06
C ARG A 151 -4.73 13.64 4.78
N LYS A 152 -4.51 14.47 5.80
CA LYS A 152 -3.81 15.77 5.68
C LYS A 152 -2.38 15.60 5.23
N ASN A 153 -1.68 14.63 5.81
CA ASN A 153 -0.29 14.38 5.46
C ASN A 153 -0.16 13.74 4.08
N ALA A 154 -1.06 12.83 3.73
CA ALA A 154 -1.09 12.22 2.39
C ALA A 154 -1.39 13.26 1.30
N PHE A 155 -2.36 14.16 1.52
CA PHE A 155 -2.62 15.26 0.59
C PHE A 155 -1.42 16.19 0.45
N LYS A 156 -0.80 16.60 1.56
CA LYS A 156 0.41 17.44 1.52
C LYS A 156 1.56 16.77 0.77
N ALA A 157 1.74 15.46 0.92
CA ALA A 157 2.75 14.71 0.17
C ALA A 157 2.42 14.71 -1.34
N PHE A 158 1.18 14.38 -1.70
CA PHE A 158 0.72 14.33 -3.09
C PHE A 158 0.74 15.71 -3.78
N ALA A 159 0.32 16.77 -3.09
CA ALA A 159 0.27 18.12 -3.62
C ALA A 159 1.66 18.71 -3.93
N LYS A 160 2.72 18.18 -3.31
CA LYS A 160 4.12 18.56 -3.58
C LYS A 160 4.69 17.94 -4.85
N LEU A 161 4.08 16.89 -5.38
CA LEU A 161 4.55 16.19 -6.57
C LEU A 161 4.38 17.04 -7.83
N LYS A 162 5.23 16.79 -8.84
CA LYS A 162 5.03 17.33 -10.19
C LYS A 162 3.88 16.57 -10.87
N ASP A 163 3.32 17.13 -11.94
CA ASP A 163 2.14 16.53 -12.57
C ASP A 163 2.42 15.16 -13.21
N ALA A 164 3.63 14.95 -13.73
CA ALA A 164 4.08 13.63 -14.20
C ALA A 164 4.10 12.59 -13.05
N ASP A 165 4.71 12.96 -11.91
CA ASP A 165 4.81 12.08 -10.73
C ASP A 165 3.42 11.83 -10.10
N LYS A 166 2.53 12.82 -10.13
CA LYS A 166 1.13 12.63 -9.68
C LYS A 166 0.43 11.56 -10.50
N GLN A 167 0.64 11.55 -11.82
CA GLN A 167 0.03 10.56 -12.69
C GLN A 167 0.61 9.16 -12.44
N ALA A 168 1.94 9.03 -12.40
CA ALA A 168 2.60 7.77 -12.07
C ALA A 168 2.17 7.23 -10.69
N CYS A 169 2.03 8.12 -9.70
CA CYS A 169 1.49 7.77 -8.39
C CYS A 169 0.07 7.20 -8.49
N ARG A 170 -0.84 7.86 -9.21
CA ARG A 170 -2.22 7.36 -9.41
C ARG A 170 -2.24 5.97 -10.06
N ASP A 171 -1.44 5.76 -11.08
CA ASP A 171 -1.40 4.49 -11.83
C ASP A 171 -0.84 3.33 -10.98
N ALA A 172 0.09 3.63 -10.04
CA ALA A 172 0.68 2.65 -9.15
C ALA A 172 -0.20 2.28 -7.94
N LEU A 173 -1.10 3.16 -7.51
CA LEU A 173 -1.88 2.97 -6.27
C LEU A 173 -2.73 1.70 -6.21
N PRO A 174 -3.46 1.28 -7.27
CA PRO A 174 -4.22 0.03 -7.24
C PRO A 174 -3.33 -1.19 -6.96
N LYS A 175 -2.16 -1.23 -7.59
CA LYS A 175 -1.17 -2.30 -7.42
C LYS A 175 -0.53 -2.26 -6.03
N ALA A 176 -0.18 -1.06 -5.55
CA ALA A 176 0.35 -0.87 -4.20
C ALA A 176 -0.66 -1.34 -3.14
N LYS A 177 -1.95 -1.02 -3.31
CA LYS A 177 -3.02 -1.49 -2.42
C LYS A 177 -3.15 -3.01 -2.44
N ALA A 178 -3.15 -3.63 -3.63
CA ALA A 178 -3.21 -5.09 -3.74
C ALA A 178 -2.03 -5.77 -3.03
N LYS A 179 -0.81 -5.27 -3.24
CA LYS A 179 0.40 -5.77 -2.58
C LYS A 179 0.34 -5.60 -1.06
N ALA A 180 -0.15 -4.44 -0.59
CA ALA A 180 -0.31 -4.18 0.83
C ALA A 180 -1.33 -5.14 1.47
N VAL A 181 -2.45 -5.42 0.79
CA VAL A 181 -3.46 -6.37 1.29
C VAL A 181 -2.92 -7.81 1.34
N GLN A 182 -2.11 -8.22 0.36
CA GLN A 182 -1.51 -9.57 0.34
C GLN A 182 -0.49 -9.80 1.47
N THR A 183 0.16 -8.73 1.93
CA THR A 183 1.14 -8.79 3.03
C THR A 183 0.43 -8.60 4.36
N ASP A 184 -0.19 -9.67 4.88
CA ASP A 184 -0.98 -9.61 6.11
C ASP A 184 -0.15 -9.47 7.40
N ASN A 185 1.16 -9.74 7.36
CA ASN A 185 2.04 -9.71 8.54
C ASN A 185 3.23 -8.75 8.44
N GLN A 186 3.31 -7.91 7.40
CA GLN A 186 4.43 -6.96 7.26
C GLN A 186 4.02 -5.53 7.61
N PHE A 187 5.00 -4.78 8.12
CA PHE A 187 4.86 -3.35 8.38
C PHE A 187 4.40 -2.61 7.12
N ARG A 188 3.14 -2.15 7.12
CA ARG A 188 2.58 -1.34 6.04
C ARG A 188 2.93 0.14 6.27
N PRO A 189 3.72 0.77 5.38
CA PRO A 189 4.03 2.19 5.53
C PRO A 189 2.74 3.02 5.42
N MET A 190 2.70 4.13 6.16
CA MET A 190 1.63 5.12 5.99
C MET A 190 1.64 5.66 4.56
N MET A 191 0.47 5.98 4.02
CA MET A 191 0.34 6.44 2.64
C MET A 191 1.21 7.68 2.34
N ALA A 192 1.25 8.65 3.27
CA ALA A 192 2.10 9.83 3.13
C ALA A 192 3.59 9.48 3.06
N SER A 193 4.04 8.52 3.88
CA SER A 193 5.43 8.04 3.89
C SER A 193 5.78 7.30 2.60
N TRP A 194 4.83 6.50 2.07
CA TRP A 194 5.00 5.82 0.78
C TRP A 194 5.11 6.82 -0.38
N ILE A 195 4.26 7.85 -0.41
CA ILE A 195 4.33 8.92 -1.42
C ILE A 195 5.66 9.69 -1.32
N ASN A 196 6.09 10.08 -0.10
CA ASN A 196 7.33 10.84 0.07
C ASN A 196 8.61 10.06 -0.31
N ARG A 197 8.54 8.72 -0.37
CA ARG A 197 9.65 7.85 -0.78
C ARG A 197 9.61 7.47 -2.26
N ASN A 198 8.75 8.12 -3.05
CA ASN A 198 8.50 7.76 -4.45
C ASN A 198 8.09 6.29 -4.63
N GLY A 199 7.27 5.75 -3.72
CA GLY A 199 6.92 4.33 -3.73
C GLY A 199 6.22 3.83 -5.01
N TRP A 200 5.76 4.73 -5.89
CA TRP A 200 5.25 4.37 -7.22
C TRP A 200 6.36 3.84 -8.15
N GLU A 201 7.61 4.27 -7.98
CA GLU A 201 8.74 3.79 -8.77
C GLU A 201 9.00 2.31 -8.53
N GLU A 202 8.95 1.85 -7.27
CA GLU A 202 9.11 0.43 -6.91
C GLU A 202 8.05 -0.47 -7.57
N ILE A 203 6.81 0.02 -7.62
CA ILE A 203 5.68 -0.70 -8.23
C ILE A 203 5.80 -0.72 -9.76
N SER A 204 6.26 0.40 -10.33
CA SER A 204 6.44 0.53 -11.78
C SER A 204 7.58 -0.36 -12.26
N SER A 205 8.70 -0.40 -11.54
CA SER A 205 9.82 -1.29 -11.81
C SER A 205 9.42 -2.76 -11.75
N GLN A 206 8.61 -3.16 -10.75
CA GLN A 206 8.07 -4.53 -10.66
C GLN A 206 7.14 -4.86 -11.82
N ALA A 207 6.31 -3.90 -12.27
CA ALA A 207 5.45 -4.11 -13.42
C ALA A 207 6.25 -4.27 -14.72
N THR A 208 7.35 -3.54 -14.88
CA THR A 208 8.25 -3.71 -16.03
C THR A 208 8.90 -5.08 -16.01
N THR A 209 9.44 -5.52 -14.87
CA THR A 209 10.05 -6.86 -14.76
C THR A 209 9.04 -7.98 -15.03
N GLN A 210 7.81 -7.88 -14.53
CA GLN A 210 6.75 -8.86 -14.80
C GLN A 210 6.18 -8.79 -16.22
N ALA A 211 6.28 -7.64 -16.89
CA ALA A 211 5.81 -7.48 -18.27
C ALA A 211 6.87 -7.88 -19.32
N THR A 212 8.17 -7.73 -19.00
CA THR A 212 9.25 -8.16 -19.90
C THR A 212 9.57 -9.63 -19.77
N GLU A 213 9.40 -10.21 -18.58
CA GLU A 213 9.46 -11.65 -18.40
C GLU A 213 8.05 -12.20 -18.57
N THR A 214 7.63 -12.28 -19.83
CA THR A 214 6.46 -13.10 -20.17
C THR A 214 6.71 -14.48 -19.58
N ASP A 215 5.94 -14.87 -18.57
CA ASP A 215 6.02 -16.19 -17.92
C ASP A 215 5.58 -17.28 -18.90
N TRP A 216 6.46 -17.58 -19.85
CA TRP A 216 6.29 -18.58 -20.87
C TRP A 216 6.18 -19.97 -20.25
N GLN A 217 6.85 -20.19 -19.11
CA GLN A 217 6.84 -21.45 -18.42
C GLN A 217 5.46 -21.76 -17.85
N GLY A 218 4.83 -20.81 -17.15
CA GLY A 218 3.46 -20.96 -16.66
C GLY A 218 2.44 -21.15 -17.80
N ARG A 219 2.60 -20.44 -18.92
CA ARG A 219 1.71 -20.57 -20.09
C ARG A 219 1.84 -21.93 -20.77
N ILE A 220 3.06 -22.42 -20.96
CA ILE A 220 3.33 -23.74 -21.54
C ILE A 220 2.82 -24.84 -20.61
N GLU A 221 3.02 -24.69 -19.29
CA GLU A 221 2.48 -25.64 -18.31
C GLU A 221 0.95 -25.68 -18.34
N TYR A 222 0.29 -24.51 -18.41
CA TYR A 222 -1.16 -24.42 -18.55
C TYR A 222 -1.66 -25.09 -19.84
N PHE A 223 -0.96 -24.86 -20.97
CA PHE A 223 -1.28 -25.50 -22.24
C PHE A 223 -1.11 -27.02 -22.18
N ASN A 224 -0.02 -27.51 -21.61
CA ASN A 224 0.22 -28.95 -21.44
C ASN A 224 -0.86 -29.60 -20.54
N LYS A 225 -1.38 -28.87 -19.55
CA LYS A 225 -2.43 -29.37 -18.65
C LYS A 225 -3.83 -29.35 -19.27
N THR A 226 -4.15 -28.32 -20.06
CA THR A 226 -5.54 -28.06 -20.50
C THR A 226 -5.77 -28.27 -21.99
N GLY A 227 -4.72 -28.28 -22.80
CA GLY A 227 -4.78 -28.23 -24.26
C GLY A 227 -5.27 -26.89 -24.84
N VAL A 228 -5.51 -25.87 -23.99
CA VAL A 228 -6.05 -24.57 -24.42
C VAL A 228 -4.96 -23.51 -24.47
N TRP A 229 -4.79 -22.87 -25.63
CA TRP A 229 -3.85 -21.77 -25.83
C TRP A 229 -4.61 -20.44 -25.99
N ALA A 230 -4.33 -19.45 -25.14
CA ALA A 230 -5.02 -18.17 -25.25
C ALA A 230 -4.52 -17.38 -26.46
N GLN A 231 -5.44 -16.83 -27.26
CA GLN A 231 -5.12 -16.06 -28.46
C GLN A 231 -4.25 -14.81 -28.16
N SER A 232 -4.35 -14.25 -26.94
CA SER A 232 -3.53 -13.13 -26.48
C SER A 232 -2.06 -13.49 -26.25
N TRP A 233 -1.69 -14.78 -26.24
CA TRP A 233 -0.32 -15.25 -26.08
C TRP A 233 0.43 -15.42 -27.42
N GLY A 234 -0.28 -15.31 -28.55
CA GLY A 234 0.26 -15.52 -29.90
C GLY A 234 0.00 -16.93 -30.45
N PRO A 235 0.66 -17.32 -31.56
CA PRO A 235 0.57 -18.68 -32.10
C PRO A 235 1.00 -19.73 -31.07
N LYS A 236 0.40 -20.93 -31.11
CA LYS A 236 0.67 -21.98 -30.13
C LYS A 236 2.08 -22.58 -30.33
N PRO A 237 2.67 -23.21 -29.30
CA PRO A 237 3.93 -23.93 -29.45
C PRO A 237 3.88 -24.93 -30.62
N GLY A 238 4.84 -24.82 -31.55
CA GLY A 238 4.90 -25.64 -32.77
C GLY A 238 4.28 -25.00 -34.02
N GLU A 239 3.53 -23.90 -33.91
CA GLU A 239 3.06 -23.14 -35.07
C GLU A 239 4.04 -22.03 -35.50
N HIS A 240 4.00 -21.68 -36.79
CA HIS A 240 4.81 -20.59 -37.34
C HIS A 240 4.48 -19.25 -36.67
N GLY A 241 5.51 -18.57 -36.15
CA GLY A 241 5.38 -17.28 -35.47
C GLY A 241 5.17 -17.36 -33.95
N CYS A 242 5.32 -18.55 -33.35
CA CYS A 242 5.34 -18.70 -31.89
C CYS A 242 6.44 -17.83 -31.26
N LYS A 243 6.08 -17.05 -30.23
CA LYS A 243 7.01 -16.21 -29.47
C LYS A 243 7.61 -16.91 -28.24
N ALA A 244 7.18 -18.14 -27.96
CA ALA A 244 7.71 -18.91 -26.84
C ALA A 244 9.17 -19.30 -27.10
N PRO A 245 10.07 -19.17 -26.10
CA PRO A 245 11.45 -19.59 -26.23
C PRO A 245 11.56 -21.07 -26.59
N SER A 246 12.38 -21.40 -27.58
CA SER A 246 12.53 -22.76 -28.13
C SER A 246 12.96 -23.80 -27.09
N HIS A 247 13.68 -23.39 -26.06
CA HIS A 247 14.12 -24.28 -24.97
C HIS A 247 12.97 -24.77 -24.08
N LEU A 248 11.81 -24.09 -24.07
CA LEU A 248 10.64 -24.50 -23.28
C LEU A 248 9.63 -25.32 -24.11
N THR A 249 9.71 -25.25 -25.44
CA THR A 249 8.76 -25.92 -26.35
C THR A 249 9.24 -27.29 -26.82
N ALA A 250 10.45 -27.72 -26.45
CA ALA A 250 10.95 -29.03 -26.85
C ALA A 250 10.08 -30.14 -26.21
N PRO A 251 9.54 -31.08 -27.02
CA PRO A 251 8.79 -32.21 -26.48
C PRO A 251 9.70 -32.96 -25.52
N LYS A 252 9.28 -33.03 -24.25
CA LYS A 252 10.06 -33.64 -23.17
C LYS A 252 9.99 -35.16 -23.34
N GLY A 253 10.81 -35.69 -24.24
CA GLY A 253 11.08 -37.11 -24.41
C GLY A 253 9.90 -37.93 -24.91
N GLU A 254 9.73 -37.98 -26.23
CA GLU A 254 9.35 -39.23 -26.85
C GLU A 254 10.64 -40.08 -26.89
N ALA A 255 10.94 -40.73 -25.76
CA ALA A 255 11.96 -41.76 -25.70
C ALA A 255 11.47 -42.92 -26.57
N ALA A 256 12.14 -43.10 -27.71
CA ALA A 256 12.02 -44.26 -28.58
C ALA A 256 12.46 -45.54 -27.86
#